data_AF-A0A2D8RF82-F1
#
_entry.id   AF-A0A2D8RF82-F1
#
_cell.length_a   1.000
_cell.length_b   1.000
_cell.length_c   1.000
_cell.angle_alpha   90.00
_cell.angle_beta   90.00
_cell.angle_gamma   90.00
#
_symmetry.space_group_name_H-M   'P 1'
#
loop_
_entity.id
_entity.type
_entity.pdbx_description
1 polymer ?
#
loop_
_entity_poly.entity_id
_entity_poly.type
_entity_poly.pdbx_seq_one_letter_code
_entity_poly.pdbx_strand_id
1 'polypeptide(L)'
;MQLSKPFYWILVATCMAVTPLQAAEDAHDDHTETQPSVPETKGPHGGLLLKQDDTTVELQIFEQDVPPEYRAWITKDGKPVTSGADLNVELRRLGGQVDSFDFVFQGDYWLGDGVVTEPHSFDVQVALAQNGNQYSWQWESHEGRTRIAADIAAKAGIQTTEAGPGSIERTLTTYGQLTTAPEQIARVRARFPGVVTKVNVRLGDRVAKGDLLAQVESNDSLETYGLRSPIAGVVTESQISVGEITGEQPLFAITDLSTLWAELLVFPGQRSEVAVGQNVLLKAAGIDQQATISHLLPSPDSAPYTLARVEVKNSNSTLSPGLLVAADVVVETLDVPLAVDNRALQSFRDWTVVFIQVDDNYEIRPLELGRSDGNLTEVLSGLKIGDRYVVENSYLIKADIEKSGASHDH
;
A
#
# COMPACT_ATOMS: atom_id res chain seq x y z
N MET A 1 48.48 -10.41 20.72
CA MET A 1 49.96 -10.25 20.70
C MET A 1 50.37 -10.13 19.25
N GLN A 2 50.69 -8.91 18.80
CA GLN A 2 52.07 -8.42 18.56
C GLN A 2 52.70 -9.11 17.32
N LEU A 3 53.31 -8.46 16.33
CA LEU A 3 53.97 -7.16 16.20
C LEU A 3 54.29 -6.96 14.69
N SER A 4 53.97 -5.81 14.09
CA SER A 4 54.88 -4.77 13.53
C SER A 4 55.65 -5.07 12.22
N LYS A 5 55.33 -4.29 11.16
CA LYS A 5 56.11 -3.27 10.36
C LYS A 5 57.67 -3.33 10.39
N PRO A 6 58.48 -2.55 9.59
CA PRO A 6 58.24 -1.58 8.47
C PRO A 6 59.29 -1.64 7.29
N PHE A 7 59.23 -0.75 6.28
CA PHE A 7 60.35 0.06 5.68
C PHE A 7 59.84 0.80 4.41
N TYR A 8 59.69 2.14 4.37
CA TYR A 8 60.61 3.28 4.13
C TYR A 8 60.89 3.65 2.65
N TRP A 9 60.82 4.97 2.42
CA TRP A 9 60.78 5.79 1.21
C TRP A 9 62.07 5.84 0.36
N ILE A 10 61.95 6.08 -0.96
CA ILE A 10 62.87 6.95 -1.74
C ILE A 10 62.09 7.75 -2.81
N LEU A 11 62.47 9.03 -2.90
CA LEU A 11 61.98 10.12 -3.75
C LEU A 11 62.94 10.29 -4.95
N VAL A 12 62.43 10.44 -6.18
CA VAL A 12 63.20 11.01 -7.31
C VAL A 12 62.30 11.95 -8.10
N ALA A 13 62.75 13.19 -8.20
CA ALA A 13 62.17 14.27 -8.98
C ALA A 13 62.60 14.18 -10.45
N THR A 14 61.71 14.55 -11.38
CA THR A 14 62.11 14.93 -12.74
C THR A 14 61.17 16.02 -13.25
N CYS A 15 61.75 17.21 -13.45
CA CYS A 15 61.12 18.36 -14.10
C CYS A 15 61.09 18.18 -15.62
N MET A 16 59.95 18.45 -16.25
CA MET A 16 59.90 18.95 -17.63
C MET A 16 58.81 20.02 -17.72
N ALA A 17 59.20 21.21 -18.16
CA ALA A 17 58.33 22.34 -18.43
C ALA A 17 57.82 22.26 -19.88
N VAL A 18 56.53 22.54 -20.09
CA VAL A 18 55.96 22.90 -21.40
C VAL A 18 54.95 24.02 -21.17
N THR A 19 55.04 25.05 -22.01
CA THR A 19 54.29 26.32 -22.05
C THR A 19 52.78 26.16 -22.31
N PRO A 20 51.93 27.13 -21.90
CA PRO A 20 50.49 27.07 -22.10
C PRO A 20 50.10 27.51 -23.52
N LEU A 21 49.17 26.77 -24.12
CA LEU A 21 48.53 27.08 -25.40
C LEU A 21 47.17 27.74 -25.12
N GLN A 22 46.95 28.93 -25.69
CA GLN A 22 45.67 29.63 -25.71
C GLN A 22 44.57 28.74 -26.32
N ALA A 23 43.46 28.59 -25.61
CA ALA A 23 42.21 28.07 -26.14
C ALA A 23 41.28 29.24 -26.49
N ALA A 24 40.72 29.16 -27.70
CA ALA A 24 39.78 30.11 -28.28
C ALA A 24 38.41 30.02 -27.59
N GLU A 25 37.75 31.17 -27.47
CA GLU A 25 36.35 31.31 -27.09
C GLU A 25 35.45 30.74 -28.21
N ASP A 26 34.66 29.72 -27.87
CA ASP A 26 33.43 29.39 -28.59
C ASP A 26 32.27 29.68 -27.64
N ALA A 27 31.39 30.57 -28.10
CA ALA A 27 30.22 31.05 -27.38
C ALA A 27 29.18 29.92 -27.27
N HIS A 28 28.89 29.49 -26.05
CA HIS A 28 27.64 28.80 -25.73
C HIS A 28 26.58 29.85 -25.43
N ASP A 29 25.57 29.93 -26.31
CA ASP A 29 24.29 30.59 -26.03
C ASP A 29 23.64 29.88 -24.84
N ASP A 30 23.78 30.49 -23.66
CA ASP A 30 23.04 30.14 -22.47
C ASP A 30 21.66 30.81 -22.59
N HIS A 31 20.66 30.04 -23.03
CA HIS A 31 19.27 30.45 -22.89
C HIS A 31 18.88 30.30 -21.42
N THR A 32 19.28 31.26 -20.60
CA THR A 32 18.74 31.45 -19.26
C THR A 32 17.31 31.95 -19.42
N GLU A 33 16.33 31.03 -19.43
CA GLU A 33 14.95 31.40 -19.14
C GLU A 33 14.93 32.03 -17.75
N THR A 34 14.60 33.32 -17.73
CA THR A 34 14.49 34.12 -16.51
C THR A 34 13.23 33.65 -15.78
N GLN A 35 13.39 32.77 -14.79
CA GLN A 35 12.32 32.49 -13.83
C GLN A 35 11.94 33.82 -13.13
N PRO A 36 10.65 34.19 -13.05
CA PRO A 36 10.24 35.39 -12.33
C PRO A 36 10.57 35.22 -10.84
N SER A 37 11.58 35.94 -10.37
CA SER A 37 12.08 35.88 -9.00
C SER A 37 11.03 36.34 -8.00
N VAL A 38 10.79 35.54 -6.96
CA VAL A 38 9.99 35.90 -5.79
C VAL A 38 10.52 37.22 -5.20
N PRO A 39 9.68 38.21 -4.87
CA PRO A 39 10.11 39.43 -4.19
C PRO A 39 10.72 39.12 -2.81
N GLU A 40 12.04 39.04 -2.66
CA GLU A 40 12.70 38.56 -1.43
C GLU A 40 12.56 39.46 -0.18
N THR A 41 11.86 40.59 -0.28
CA THR A 41 11.77 41.55 0.83
C THR A 41 10.57 41.23 1.72
N LYS A 42 10.83 40.89 2.99
CA LYS A 42 9.78 40.80 4.01
C LYS A 42 9.41 42.19 4.55
N GLY A 43 8.11 42.41 4.76
CA GLY A 43 7.58 43.62 5.38
C GLY A 43 7.57 43.57 6.91
N PRO A 44 7.12 44.65 7.57
CA PRO A 44 7.06 44.77 9.03
C PRO A 44 6.15 43.75 9.74
N HIS A 45 5.19 43.15 9.05
CA HIS A 45 4.29 42.10 9.57
C HIS A 45 4.79 40.68 9.22
N GLY A 46 5.95 40.57 8.56
CA GLY A 46 6.57 39.31 8.17
C GLY A 46 6.03 38.72 6.87
N GLY A 47 5.16 39.46 6.16
CA GLY A 47 4.64 39.09 4.84
C GLY A 47 5.58 39.48 3.70
N LEU A 48 5.23 39.04 2.49
CA LEU A 48 5.92 39.39 1.25
C LEU A 48 5.62 40.85 0.88
N LEU A 49 6.65 41.69 0.75
CA LEU A 49 6.49 43.10 0.44
C LEU A 49 6.51 43.34 -1.08
N LEU A 50 5.35 43.63 -1.63
CA LEU A 50 5.14 44.00 -3.03
C LEU A 50 5.18 45.53 -3.14
N LYS A 51 6.05 46.06 -3.99
CA LYS A 51 6.22 47.51 -4.12
C LYS A 51 6.15 47.92 -5.59
N GLN A 52 5.34 48.92 -5.89
CA GLN A 52 5.29 49.57 -7.18
C GLN A 52 5.04 51.07 -6.95
N ASP A 53 5.98 51.89 -7.42
CA ASP A 53 6.00 53.32 -7.17
C ASP A 53 5.95 53.66 -5.66
N ASP A 54 4.98 54.45 -5.25
CA ASP A 54 4.66 54.89 -3.89
C ASP A 54 3.60 54.00 -3.20
N THR A 55 3.13 52.94 -3.88
CA THR A 55 2.19 51.96 -3.34
C THR A 55 2.93 50.69 -2.90
N THR A 56 2.59 50.18 -1.71
CA THR A 56 3.06 48.86 -1.24
C THR A 56 1.88 47.99 -0.83
N VAL A 57 2.00 46.68 -1.08
CA VAL A 57 1.14 45.64 -0.52
C VAL A 57 2.05 44.65 0.19
N GLU A 58 1.94 44.54 1.51
CA GLU A 58 2.52 43.41 2.24
C GLU A 58 1.48 42.30 2.30
N LEU A 59 1.78 41.12 1.77
CA LEU A 59 0.86 39.97 1.72
C LEU A 59 1.40 38.79 2.53
N GLN A 60 0.58 38.20 3.39
CA GLN A 60 0.95 37.07 4.24
C GLN A 60 -0.16 36.02 4.27
N ILE A 61 0.22 34.75 4.20
CA ILE A 61 -0.66 33.64 4.60
C ILE A 61 -0.49 33.49 6.12
N PHE A 62 -1.59 33.68 6.85
CA PHE A 62 -1.62 33.62 8.31
C PHE A 62 -2.36 32.37 8.77
N GLU A 63 -1.74 31.58 9.65
CA GLU A 63 -2.22 30.23 10.01
C GLU A 63 -2.22 29.98 11.53
N GLN A 64 -1.86 30.98 12.32
CA GLN A 64 -1.75 30.81 13.76
C GLN A 64 -3.14 30.87 14.41
N ASP A 65 -3.61 29.74 14.93
CA ASP A 65 -4.90 29.57 15.63
C ASP A 65 -6.14 29.82 14.75
N VAL A 66 -5.99 29.87 13.42
CA VAL A 66 -7.05 30.00 12.41
C VAL A 66 -6.74 29.15 11.18
N PRO A 67 -7.73 28.74 10.37
CA PRO A 67 -7.46 28.18 9.05
C PRO A 67 -6.61 29.16 8.21
N PRO A 68 -5.71 28.67 7.33
CA PRO A 68 -4.85 29.54 6.54
C PRO A 68 -5.64 30.59 5.76
N GLU A 69 -5.37 31.85 6.00
CA GLU A 69 -6.08 32.98 5.38
C GLU A 69 -5.07 34.04 4.90
N TYR A 70 -5.40 34.74 3.82
CA TYR A 70 -4.58 35.88 3.41
C TYR A 70 -4.87 37.12 4.24
N ARG A 71 -3.80 37.75 4.71
CA ARG A 71 -3.82 39.10 5.28
C ARG A 71 -2.92 40.01 4.47
N ALA A 72 -3.39 41.24 4.23
CA ALA A 72 -2.66 42.23 3.48
C ALA A 72 -2.63 43.60 4.17
N TRP A 73 -1.51 44.31 4.05
CA TRP A 73 -1.35 45.70 4.49
C TRP A 73 -0.98 46.56 3.29
N ILE A 74 -1.89 47.47 2.94
CA ILE A 74 -1.72 48.38 1.80
C ILE A 74 -1.24 49.73 2.32
N THR A 75 -0.16 50.26 1.75
CA THR A 75 0.31 51.62 2.05
C THR A 75 0.50 52.45 0.79
N LYS A 76 0.26 53.78 0.92
CA LYS A 76 0.50 54.79 -0.10
C LYS A 76 1.31 55.92 0.52
N ASP A 77 2.46 56.25 -0.05
CA ASP A 77 3.42 57.20 0.54
C ASP A 77 3.79 56.83 2.00
N GLY A 78 3.84 55.54 2.30
CA GLY A 78 4.09 55.01 3.65
C GLY A 78 2.94 55.17 4.64
N LYS A 79 1.75 55.61 4.22
CA LYS A 79 0.55 55.71 5.05
C LYS A 79 -0.43 54.56 4.77
N PRO A 80 -1.06 53.97 5.80
CA PRO A 80 -2.03 52.90 5.60
C PRO A 80 -3.23 53.33 4.74
N VAL A 81 -3.64 52.45 3.84
CA VAL A 81 -4.85 52.57 3.03
C VAL A 81 -5.92 51.69 3.64
N THR A 82 -7.02 52.30 4.09
CA THR A 82 -8.10 51.61 4.83
C THR A 82 -9.45 51.63 4.11
N SER A 83 -9.53 52.32 2.97
CA SER A 83 -10.72 52.39 2.11
C SER A 83 -10.33 52.81 0.68
N GLY A 84 -11.23 52.61 -0.28
CA GLY A 84 -11.00 53.03 -1.67
C GLY A 84 -9.93 52.22 -2.41
N ALA A 85 -9.65 51.00 -1.92
CA ALA A 85 -8.82 50.01 -2.56
C ALA A 85 -9.65 48.75 -2.83
N ASP A 86 -9.38 48.12 -3.96
CA ASP A 86 -9.94 46.85 -4.40
C ASP A 86 -8.76 45.92 -4.66
N LEU A 87 -8.53 44.98 -3.75
CA LEU A 87 -7.41 44.05 -3.77
C LEU A 87 -7.96 42.65 -4.04
N ASN A 88 -7.36 42.00 -5.02
CA ASN A 88 -7.65 40.63 -5.40
C ASN A 88 -6.35 39.83 -5.51
N VAL A 89 -6.40 38.57 -5.06
CA VAL A 89 -5.30 37.61 -5.21
C VAL A 89 -5.83 36.37 -5.93
N GLU A 90 -5.24 36.04 -7.06
CA GLU A 90 -5.47 34.79 -7.78
C GLU A 90 -4.30 33.81 -7.56
N LEU A 91 -4.62 32.56 -7.23
CA LEU A 91 -3.66 31.46 -7.13
C LEU A 91 -3.92 30.45 -8.24
N ARG A 92 -2.96 30.28 -9.15
CA ARG A 92 -3.03 29.29 -10.24
C ARG A 92 -2.29 28.03 -9.80
N ARG A 93 -3.01 26.93 -9.63
CA ARG A 93 -2.46 25.65 -9.17
C ARG A 93 -2.13 24.71 -10.33
N LEU A 94 -1.31 23.71 -10.03
CA LEU A 94 -1.04 22.62 -10.98
C LEU A 94 -2.37 21.95 -11.40
N GLY A 95 -2.53 21.69 -12.70
CA GLY A 95 -3.78 21.17 -13.26
C GLY A 95 -4.83 22.24 -13.63
N GLY A 96 -4.49 23.52 -13.52
CA GLY A 96 -5.30 24.63 -14.08
C GLY A 96 -6.42 25.15 -13.16
N GLN A 97 -6.48 24.71 -11.90
CA GLN A 97 -7.38 25.30 -10.91
C GLN A 97 -6.92 26.74 -10.58
N VAL A 98 -7.88 27.66 -10.48
CA VAL A 98 -7.65 29.04 -10.04
C VAL A 98 -8.51 29.33 -8.83
N ASP A 99 -7.86 29.68 -7.71
CA ASP A 99 -8.54 30.19 -6.52
C ASP A 99 -8.42 31.72 -6.53
N SER A 100 -9.51 32.45 -6.26
CA SER A 100 -9.54 33.91 -6.23
C SER A 100 -10.02 34.38 -4.87
N PHE A 101 -9.32 35.36 -4.30
CA PHE A 101 -9.61 35.92 -2.98
C PHE A 101 -9.81 37.42 -3.09
N ASP A 102 -10.98 37.90 -2.66
CA ASP A 102 -11.28 39.32 -2.54
C ASP A 102 -11.07 39.77 -1.10
N PHE A 103 -10.65 41.03 -0.93
CA PHE A 103 -10.18 41.51 0.36
C PHE A 103 -11.09 42.59 0.95
N VAL A 104 -11.36 42.48 2.26
CA VAL A 104 -12.11 43.47 3.02
C VAL A 104 -11.28 44.01 4.17
N PHE A 105 -11.23 45.33 4.31
CA PHE A 105 -10.53 45.97 5.42
C PHE A 105 -11.18 45.65 6.78
N GLN A 106 -10.39 45.12 7.71
CA GLN A 106 -10.79 44.75 9.07
C GLN A 106 -9.85 45.36 10.11
N GLY A 107 -10.07 46.62 10.43
CA GLY A 107 -9.40 47.32 11.54
C GLY A 107 -7.95 47.69 11.24
N ASP A 108 -7.07 46.70 11.10
CA ASP A 108 -5.62 46.87 10.95
C ASP A 108 -5.06 46.29 9.64
N TYR A 109 -5.76 45.32 9.05
CA TYR A 109 -5.36 44.66 7.80
C TYR A 109 -6.56 44.42 6.87
N TRP A 110 -6.27 44.10 5.63
CA TRP A 110 -7.21 43.60 4.65
C TRP A 110 -7.25 42.08 4.74
N LEU A 111 -8.43 41.51 4.99
CA LEU A 111 -8.62 40.06 5.13
C LEU A 111 -9.22 39.49 3.84
N GLY A 112 -8.62 38.42 3.31
CA GLY A 112 -9.17 37.64 2.20
C GLY A 112 -10.43 36.87 2.60
N ASP A 113 -11.36 36.70 1.68
CA ASP A 113 -12.67 36.09 1.92
C ASP A 113 -12.71 34.55 1.90
N GLY A 114 -11.55 33.89 1.90
CA GLY A 114 -11.44 32.44 1.78
C GLY A 114 -10.23 31.83 2.48
N VAL A 115 -10.22 30.50 2.52
CA VAL A 115 -9.13 29.68 3.09
C VAL A 115 -8.15 29.30 1.99
N VAL A 116 -6.87 29.48 2.24
CA VAL A 116 -5.79 29.01 1.37
C VAL A 116 -5.56 27.53 1.67
N THR A 117 -5.89 26.65 0.73
CA THR A 117 -5.77 25.19 0.93
C THR A 117 -4.40 24.67 0.51
N GLU A 118 -3.91 23.64 1.22
CA GLU A 118 -2.69 22.92 0.87
C GLU A 118 -2.87 22.12 -0.45
N PRO A 119 -1.79 21.88 -1.23
CA PRO A 119 -0.43 22.36 -1.02
C PRO A 119 -0.29 23.88 -1.29
N HIS A 120 0.61 24.60 -0.61
CA HIS A 120 1.00 25.98 -0.97
C HIS A 120 1.89 26.06 -2.23
N SER A 121 1.37 25.46 -3.30
CA SER A 121 2.03 25.31 -4.60
C SER A 121 1.20 25.97 -5.69
N PHE A 122 1.54 27.22 -6.02
CA PHE A 122 0.77 28.03 -6.95
C PHE A 122 1.60 29.15 -7.58
N ASP A 123 1.16 29.63 -8.74
CA ASP A 123 1.57 30.92 -9.27
C ASP A 123 0.62 31.98 -8.71
N VAL A 124 1.18 33.00 -8.07
CA VAL A 124 0.40 34.06 -7.42
C VAL A 124 0.29 35.24 -8.37
N GLN A 125 -0.91 35.77 -8.54
CA GLN A 125 -1.17 37.05 -9.18
C GLN A 125 -1.92 37.95 -8.21
N VAL A 126 -1.36 39.13 -7.93
CA VAL A 126 -1.96 40.13 -7.05
C VAL A 126 -2.35 41.34 -7.87
N ALA A 127 -3.62 41.70 -7.85
CA ALA A 127 -4.15 42.88 -8.52
C ALA A 127 -4.69 43.87 -7.48
N LEU A 128 -4.27 45.13 -7.59
CA LEU A 128 -4.78 46.21 -6.75
C LEU A 128 -5.30 47.34 -7.63
N ALA A 129 -6.56 47.72 -7.47
CA ALA A 129 -7.11 48.96 -8.01
C ALA A 129 -7.31 49.98 -6.89
N GLN A 130 -6.73 51.17 -7.04
CA GLN A 130 -6.82 52.23 -6.04
C GLN A 130 -6.77 53.61 -6.70
N ASN A 131 -7.73 54.48 -6.38
CA ASN A 131 -7.80 55.87 -6.86
C ASN A 131 -7.67 56.02 -8.39
N GLY A 132 -8.18 55.05 -9.16
CA GLY A 132 -8.11 55.03 -10.62
C GLY A 132 -6.81 54.45 -11.20
N ASN A 133 -5.84 54.08 -10.36
CA ASN A 133 -4.62 53.37 -10.76
C ASN A 133 -4.80 51.85 -10.59
N GLN A 134 -4.10 51.08 -11.41
CA GLN A 134 -4.01 49.62 -11.32
C GLN A 134 -2.56 49.18 -11.11
N TYR A 135 -2.37 48.25 -10.19
CA TYR A 135 -1.08 47.64 -9.88
C TYR A 135 -1.22 46.12 -10.00
N SER A 136 -0.16 45.46 -10.47
CA SER A 136 -0.15 44.01 -10.67
C SER A 136 1.21 43.44 -10.34
N TRP A 137 1.22 42.38 -9.54
CA TRP A 137 2.41 41.61 -9.20
C TRP A 137 2.16 40.14 -9.49
N GLN A 138 3.21 39.43 -9.92
CA GLN A 138 3.14 38.00 -10.19
C GLN A 138 4.46 37.32 -9.80
N TRP A 139 4.37 36.14 -9.17
CA TRP A 139 5.52 35.28 -8.88
C TRP A 139 5.10 33.82 -8.75
N GLU A 140 6.09 32.92 -8.80
CA GLU A 140 5.89 31.48 -8.61
C GLU A 140 6.22 31.08 -7.16
N SER A 141 5.38 30.27 -6.53
CA SER A 141 5.58 29.75 -5.17
C SER A 141 5.21 28.28 -5.13
N HIS A 142 6.17 27.39 -5.42
CA HIS A 142 5.92 25.96 -5.56
C HIS A 142 6.44 25.19 -4.34
N GLU A 143 5.71 25.18 -3.22
CA GLU A 143 6.00 24.24 -2.14
C GLU A 143 5.56 22.82 -2.55
N GLY A 144 6.33 21.81 -2.17
CA GLY A 144 5.91 20.43 -2.37
C GLY A 144 5.84 19.96 -3.84
N ARG A 145 6.53 20.64 -4.76
CA ARG A 145 6.54 20.33 -6.20
C ARG A 145 7.94 20.07 -6.71
N THR A 146 8.07 19.15 -7.65
CA THR A 146 9.30 18.91 -8.42
C THR A 146 8.98 18.63 -9.88
N ARG A 147 9.96 18.82 -10.76
CA ARG A 147 9.88 18.46 -12.17
C ARG A 147 10.82 17.30 -12.47
N ILE A 148 10.28 16.21 -12.99
CA ILE A 148 11.04 15.04 -13.44
C ILE A 148 10.61 14.72 -14.87
N ALA A 149 11.53 14.84 -15.82
CA ALA A 149 11.26 14.55 -17.22
C ALA A 149 10.78 13.09 -17.41
N ALA A 150 9.81 12.88 -18.30
CA ALA A 150 9.20 11.57 -18.52
C ALA A 150 10.18 10.42 -18.80
N ASP A 151 11.30 10.66 -19.52
CA ASP A 151 12.29 9.63 -19.80
C ASP A 151 13.11 9.23 -18.56
N ILE A 152 13.36 10.19 -17.67
CA ILE A 152 14.01 9.96 -16.37
C ILE A 152 13.04 9.23 -15.45
N ALA A 153 11.79 9.67 -15.37
CA ALA A 153 10.74 9.01 -14.58
C ALA A 153 10.58 7.54 -14.98
N ALA A 154 10.56 7.25 -16.30
CA ALA A 154 10.49 5.88 -16.82
C ALA A 154 11.71 5.04 -16.44
N LYS A 155 12.93 5.57 -16.58
CA LYS A 155 14.18 4.87 -16.17
C LYS A 155 14.24 4.64 -14.66
N ALA A 156 13.66 5.54 -13.88
CA ALA A 156 13.53 5.43 -12.43
C ALA A 156 12.40 4.49 -11.99
N GLY A 157 11.60 3.96 -12.93
CA GLY A 157 10.49 3.06 -12.64
C GLY A 157 9.31 3.73 -11.93
N ILE A 158 9.19 5.06 -12.02
CA ILE A 158 8.03 5.78 -11.50
C ILE A 158 6.81 5.38 -12.34
N GLN A 159 5.79 4.81 -11.68
CA GLN A 159 4.53 4.47 -12.34
C GLN A 159 3.40 5.26 -11.73
N THR A 160 2.47 5.67 -12.58
CA THR A 160 1.28 6.43 -12.19
C THR A 160 0.02 5.73 -12.68
N THR A 161 -1.08 5.91 -11.94
CA THR A 161 -2.42 5.50 -12.36
C THR A 161 -3.40 6.64 -12.18
N GLU A 162 -4.59 6.52 -12.78
CA GLU A 162 -5.67 7.49 -12.62
C GLU A 162 -6.51 7.17 -11.39
N ALA A 163 -6.84 8.21 -10.63
CA ALA A 163 -7.74 8.13 -9.50
C ALA A 163 -9.19 7.99 -9.98
N GLY A 164 -9.93 7.07 -9.38
CA GLY A 164 -11.31 6.80 -9.78
C GLY A 164 -12.05 5.92 -8.79
N PRO A 165 -13.23 5.43 -9.18
CA PRO A 165 -14.03 4.56 -8.32
C PRO A 165 -13.27 3.29 -7.94
N GLY A 166 -13.47 2.84 -6.71
CA GLY A 166 -12.88 1.61 -6.18
C GLY A 166 -13.89 0.79 -5.41
N SER A 167 -13.57 -0.49 -5.20
CA SER A 167 -14.33 -1.40 -4.37
C SER A 167 -13.46 -1.80 -3.19
N ILE A 168 -13.91 -1.48 -1.98
CA ILE A 168 -13.20 -1.76 -0.73
C ILE A 168 -13.87 -2.94 -0.04
N GLU A 169 -13.09 -3.97 0.27
CA GLU A 169 -13.57 -5.16 0.97
C GLU A 169 -13.33 -5.04 2.47
N ARG A 170 -14.41 -5.06 3.25
CA ARG A 170 -14.29 -5.25 4.69
C ARG A 170 -14.19 -6.73 4.98
N THR A 171 -13.10 -7.11 5.63
CA THR A 171 -12.83 -8.50 6.01
C THR A 171 -13.03 -8.72 7.50
N LEU A 172 -13.40 -9.96 7.82
CA LEU A 172 -13.43 -10.49 9.18
C LEU A 172 -12.44 -11.65 9.26
N THR A 173 -11.41 -11.48 10.09
CA THR A 173 -10.45 -12.56 10.34
C THR A 173 -11.02 -13.60 11.30
N THR A 174 -10.98 -14.86 10.89
CA THR A 174 -11.31 -16.03 11.71
C THR A 174 -10.16 -17.04 11.66
N TYR A 175 -10.17 -17.97 12.61
CA TYR A 175 -9.14 -18.98 12.77
C TYR A 175 -9.78 -20.35 12.89
N GLY A 176 -9.03 -21.37 12.51
CA GLY A 176 -9.49 -22.74 12.53
C GLY A 176 -8.37 -23.73 12.34
N GLN A 177 -8.76 -24.93 11.90
CA GLN A 177 -7.82 -26.00 11.59
C GLN A 177 -8.18 -26.67 10.26
N LEU A 178 -7.17 -27.22 9.60
CA LEU A 178 -7.38 -28.10 8.46
C LEU A 178 -7.80 -29.49 8.95
N THR A 179 -8.78 -30.09 8.30
CA THR A 179 -9.28 -31.42 8.57
C THR A 179 -9.48 -32.20 7.27
N THR A 180 -9.81 -33.48 7.40
CA THR A 180 -10.26 -34.34 6.30
C THR A 180 -11.72 -34.66 6.51
N ALA A 181 -12.45 -34.81 5.41
CA ALA A 181 -13.83 -35.27 5.48
C ALA A 181 -13.86 -36.80 5.65
N PRO A 182 -14.87 -37.36 6.36
CA PRO A 182 -15.00 -38.80 6.55
C PRO A 182 -14.98 -39.62 5.25
N GLU A 183 -15.53 -39.06 4.16
CA GLU A 183 -15.54 -39.66 2.82
C GLU A 183 -14.15 -39.76 2.17
N GLN A 184 -13.16 -39.03 2.68
CA GLN A 184 -11.76 -39.10 2.21
C GLN A 184 -10.96 -40.20 2.90
N ILE A 185 -11.51 -40.85 3.93
CA ILE A 185 -10.82 -41.88 4.73
C ILE A 185 -11.43 -43.26 4.43
N ALA A 186 -10.65 -44.13 3.82
CA ALA A 186 -11.01 -45.52 3.65
C ALA A 186 -10.34 -46.41 4.70
N ARG A 187 -11.16 -47.07 5.53
CA ARG A 187 -10.71 -48.02 6.54
C ARG A 187 -10.73 -49.45 6.00
N VAL A 188 -9.57 -50.10 5.94
CA VAL A 188 -9.41 -51.46 5.42
C VAL A 188 -9.46 -52.46 6.58
N ARG A 189 -10.35 -53.44 6.50
CA ARG A 189 -10.52 -54.52 7.47
C ARG A 189 -10.27 -55.88 6.82
N ALA A 190 -9.88 -56.87 7.61
CA ALA A 190 -9.88 -58.25 7.16
C ALA A 190 -11.32 -58.73 6.91
N ARG A 191 -11.55 -59.41 5.79
CA ARG A 191 -12.88 -59.94 5.47
C ARG A 191 -13.20 -61.20 6.29
N PHE A 192 -12.17 -62.00 6.56
CA PHE A 192 -12.26 -63.22 7.35
C PHE A 192 -11.14 -63.21 8.40
N PRO A 193 -11.40 -63.59 9.66
CA PRO A 193 -10.36 -63.72 10.67
C PRO A 193 -9.24 -64.66 10.21
N GLY A 194 -8.00 -64.29 10.49
CA GLY A 194 -6.83 -64.99 9.99
C GLY A 194 -5.52 -64.48 10.57
N VAL A 195 -4.42 -65.15 10.25
CA VAL A 195 -3.06 -64.73 10.64
C VAL A 195 -2.46 -63.86 9.55
N VAL A 196 -1.91 -62.71 9.94
CA VAL A 196 -1.21 -61.80 9.00
C VAL A 196 0.11 -62.44 8.59
N THR A 197 0.26 -62.79 7.32
CA THR A 197 1.48 -63.43 6.80
C THR A 197 2.47 -62.43 6.23
N LYS A 198 1.98 -61.27 5.76
CA LYS A 198 2.83 -60.22 5.19
C LYS A 198 2.20 -58.84 5.30
N VAL A 199 3.02 -57.83 5.54
CA VAL A 199 2.65 -56.40 5.47
C VAL A 199 3.57 -55.72 4.46
N ASN A 200 3.01 -55.06 3.45
CA ASN A 200 3.77 -54.48 2.33
C ASN A 200 3.91 -52.95 2.42
N VAL A 201 3.13 -52.28 3.27
CA VAL A 201 3.10 -50.82 3.42
C VAL A 201 3.36 -50.40 4.86
N ARG A 202 3.77 -49.15 5.03
CA ARG A 202 4.04 -48.52 6.32
C ARG A 202 3.23 -47.23 6.46
N LEU A 203 3.11 -46.75 7.69
CA LEU A 203 2.56 -45.43 7.99
C LEU A 203 3.32 -44.36 7.19
N GLY A 204 2.58 -43.50 6.49
CA GLY A 204 3.13 -42.44 5.63
C GLY A 204 3.35 -42.85 4.16
N ASP A 205 3.26 -44.13 3.82
CA ASP A 205 3.40 -44.57 2.43
C ASP A 205 2.23 -44.07 1.57
N ARG A 206 2.52 -43.69 0.33
CA ARG A 206 1.51 -43.40 -0.69
C ARG A 206 1.12 -44.68 -1.40
N VAL A 207 -0.18 -44.88 -1.58
CA VAL A 207 -0.76 -46.04 -2.26
C VAL A 207 -1.75 -45.60 -3.33
N ALA A 208 -1.80 -46.34 -4.43
CA ALA A 208 -2.85 -46.25 -5.43
C ALA A 208 -4.01 -47.20 -5.08
N LYS A 209 -5.18 -46.94 -5.68
CA LYS A 209 -6.32 -47.85 -5.60
C LYS A 209 -5.92 -49.22 -6.19
N GLY A 210 -6.12 -50.27 -5.41
CA GLY A 210 -5.83 -51.66 -5.79
C GLY A 210 -4.48 -52.20 -5.27
N ASP A 211 -3.61 -51.34 -4.75
CA ASP A 211 -2.31 -51.74 -4.22
C ASP A 211 -2.46 -52.76 -3.09
N LEU A 212 -1.58 -53.77 -3.07
CA LEU A 212 -1.60 -54.84 -2.07
C LEU A 212 -0.95 -54.35 -0.77
N LEU A 213 -1.77 -54.09 0.25
CA LEU A 213 -1.34 -53.57 1.55
C LEU A 213 -0.76 -54.67 2.46
N ALA A 214 -1.44 -55.82 2.53
CA ALA A 214 -1.05 -56.95 3.38
C ALA A 214 -1.62 -58.27 2.86
N GLN A 215 -1.18 -59.38 3.43
CA GLN A 215 -1.70 -60.74 3.18
C GLN A 215 -2.13 -61.37 4.50
N VAL A 216 -3.26 -62.09 4.46
CA VAL A 216 -3.86 -62.77 5.61
C VAL A 216 -4.18 -64.20 5.20
N GLU A 217 -3.79 -65.17 6.02
CA GLU A 217 -4.21 -66.58 5.90
C GLU A 217 -5.48 -66.79 6.71
N SER A 218 -6.58 -67.16 6.06
CA SER A 218 -7.87 -67.38 6.71
C SER A 218 -7.83 -68.58 7.65
N ASN A 219 -8.32 -68.42 8.88
CA ASN A 219 -8.38 -69.53 9.85
C ASN A 219 -9.31 -70.68 9.40
N ASP A 220 -10.34 -70.37 8.63
CA ASP A 220 -11.36 -71.34 8.21
C ASP A 220 -10.93 -72.16 6.98
N SER A 221 -10.24 -71.51 6.04
CA SER A 221 -9.89 -72.13 4.74
C SER A 221 -8.41 -72.43 4.58
N LEU A 222 -7.53 -71.86 5.41
CA LEU A 222 -6.07 -71.87 5.27
C LEU A 222 -5.57 -71.25 3.94
N GLU A 223 -6.45 -70.58 3.21
CA GLU A 223 -6.12 -69.86 1.99
C GLU A 223 -5.62 -68.46 2.33
N THR A 224 -4.56 -68.03 1.63
CA THR A 224 -4.03 -66.67 1.73
C THR A 224 -4.78 -65.73 0.80
N TYR A 225 -5.24 -64.60 1.33
CA TYR A 225 -5.86 -63.53 0.55
C TYR A 225 -5.21 -62.18 0.82
N GLY A 226 -5.30 -61.27 -0.16
CA GLY A 226 -4.70 -59.95 -0.10
C GLY A 226 -5.67 -58.89 0.39
N LEU A 227 -5.20 -58.03 1.29
CA LEU A 227 -5.85 -56.77 1.63
C LEU A 227 -5.36 -55.69 0.66
N ARG A 228 -6.28 -55.02 -0.03
CA ARG A 228 -5.96 -54.02 -1.07
C ARG A 228 -6.51 -52.65 -0.71
N SER A 229 -5.82 -51.61 -1.18
CA SER A 229 -6.29 -50.23 -1.02
C SER A 229 -7.57 -49.99 -1.82
N PRO A 230 -8.66 -49.49 -1.23
CA PRO A 230 -9.89 -49.18 -1.94
C PRO A 230 -9.84 -47.80 -2.66
N ILE A 231 -8.94 -46.91 -2.24
CA ILE A 231 -8.74 -45.56 -2.79
C ILE A 231 -7.23 -45.28 -2.98
N ALA A 232 -6.91 -44.21 -3.71
CA ALA A 232 -5.56 -43.66 -3.69
C ALA A 232 -5.41 -42.72 -2.48
N GLY A 233 -4.23 -42.67 -1.87
CA GLY A 233 -4.01 -41.82 -0.71
C GLY A 233 -2.73 -42.13 0.04
N VAL A 234 -2.68 -41.70 1.31
CA VAL A 234 -1.59 -41.96 2.25
C VAL A 234 -2.07 -42.91 3.34
N VAL A 235 -1.24 -43.86 3.74
CA VAL A 235 -1.49 -44.72 4.91
C VAL A 235 -1.36 -43.86 6.17
N THR A 236 -2.48 -43.50 6.80
CA THR A 236 -2.54 -42.64 7.99
C THR A 236 -2.70 -43.41 9.29
N GLU A 237 -3.11 -44.68 9.23
CA GLU A 237 -3.10 -45.61 10.37
C GLU A 237 -2.67 -46.99 9.88
N SER A 238 -1.90 -47.69 10.72
CA SER A 238 -1.47 -49.08 10.50
C SER A 238 -1.42 -49.80 11.84
N GLN A 239 -2.43 -50.61 12.12
CA GLN A 239 -2.58 -51.37 13.37
C GLN A 239 -2.48 -52.87 13.07
N ILE A 240 -1.32 -53.28 12.56
CA ILE A 240 -1.11 -54.65 12.09
C ILE A 240 0.35 -55.05 12.20
N SER A 241 0.61 -56.26 12.67
CA SER A 241 1.93 -56.89 12.67
C SER A 241 1.88 -58.26 11.99
N VAL A 242 2.99 -58.68 11.38
CA VAL A 242 3.11 -60.05 10.86
C VAL A 242 3.04 -61.05 12.03
N GLY A 243 2.25 -62.11 11.87
CA GLY A 243 1.96 -63.11 12.90
C GLY A 243 0.77 -62.78 13.81
N GLU A 244 0.20 -61.58 13.69
CA GLU A 244 -0.98 -61.17 14.45
C GLU A 244 -2.26 -61.81 13.88
N ILE A 245 -3.25 -62.07 14.76
CA ILE A 245 -4.58 -62.53 14.34
C ILE A 245 -5.47 -61.33 14.10
N THR A 246 -6.07 -61.23 12.91
CA THR A 246 -6.96 -60.13 12.53
C THR A 246 -8.33 -60.23 13.22
N GLY A 247 -8.85 -59.11 13.71
CA GLY A 247 -10.20 -58.99 14.27
C GLY A 247 -11.14 -58.08 13.47
N GLU A 248 -12.17 -57.53 14.12
CA GLU A 248 -13.16 -56.64 13.48
C GLU A 248 -12.66 -55.20 13.28
N GLN A 249 -11.54 -54.85 13.91
CA GLN A 249 -10.97 -53.50 13.85
C GLN A 249 -10.32 -53.21 12.49
N PRO A 250 -10.33 -51.95 12.03
CA PRO A 250 -9.53 -51.51 10.90
C PRO A 250 -8.04 -51.84 11.09
N LEU A 251 -7.42 -52.40 10.05
CA LEU A 251 -6.00 -52.71 10.03
C LEU A 251 -5.20 -51.55 9.40
N PHE A 252 -5.80 -50.86 8.43
CA PHE A 252 -5.25 -49.65 7.81
C PHE A 252 -6.33 -48.56 7.69
N ALA A 253 -5.89 -47.31 7.76
CA ALA A 253 -6.64 -46.17 7.24
C ALA A 253 -5.85 -45.54 6.09
N ILE A 254 -6.50 -45.42 4.94
CA ILE A 254 -5.97 -44.73 3.76
C ILE A 254 -6.73 -43.42 3.62
N THR A 255 -6.01 -42.30 3.58
CA THR A 255 -6.64 -40.98 3.50
C THR A 255 -6.24 -40.29 2.21
N ASP A 256 -7.23 -39.79 1.46
CA ASP A 256 -7.02 -38.88 0.35
C ASP A 256 -6.76 -37.47 0.90
N LEU A 257 -5.52 -36.99 0.73
CA LEU A 257 -5.07 -35.68 1.18
C LEU A 257 -4.96 -34.66 0.04
N SER A 258 -5.50 -34.96 -1.15
CA SER A 258 -5.45 -34.05 -2.31
C SER A 258 -6.25 -32.76 -2.10
N THR A 259 -7.31 -32.84 -1.30
CA THR A 259 -8.09 -31.71 -0.79
C THR A 259 -8.24 -31.84 0.72
N LEU A 260 -8.34 -30.71 1.40
CA LEU A 260 -8.58 -30.61 2.83
C LEU A 260 -9.75 -29.67 3.07
N TRP A 261 -10.25 -29.64 4.30
CA TRP A 261 -11.27 -28.71 4.73
C TRP A 261 -10.72 -27.80 5.81
N ALA A 262 -10.79 -26.49 5.63
CA ALA A 262 -10.60 -25.55 6.72
C ALA A 262 -11.92 -25.46 7.50
N GLU A 263 -11.87 -25.80 8.78
CA GLU A 263 -12.96 -25.62 9.74
C GLU A 263 -12.68 -24.38 10.58
N LEU A 264 -13.27 -23.26 10.16
CA LEU A 264 -13.08 -21.95 10.75
C LEU A 264 -14.11 -21.70 11.86
N LEU A 265 -13.66 -21.13 12.97
CA LEU A 265 -14.49 -20.85 14.15
C LEU A 265 -15.17 -19.49 14.01
N VAL A 266 -16.49 -19.49 13.82
CA VAL A 266 -17.30 -18.28 13.74
C VAL A 266 -18.04 -18.08 15.06
N PHE A 267 -17.62 -17.07 15.83
CA PHE A 267 -18.22 -16.80 17.15
C PHE A 267 -19.57 -16.06 17.04
N PRO A 268 -20.42 -16.08 18.08
CA PRO A 268 -21.77 -15.49 18.04
C PRO A 268 -21.81 -14.02 17.59
N GLY A 269 -20.83 -13.20 18.01
CA GLY A 269 -20.74 -11.79 17.60
C GLY A 269 -20.42 -11.57 16.12
N GLN A 270 -19.85 -12.58 15.46
CA GLN A 270 -19.47 -12.56 14.04
C GLN A 270 -20.53 -13.22 13.15
N ARG A 271 -21.40 -14.05 13.74
CA ARG A 271 -22.26 -14.96 13.00
C ARG A 271 -23.24 -14.27 12.06
N SER A 272 -23.70 -13.06 12.39
CA SER A 272 -24.62 -12.28 11.54
C SER A 272 -23.98 -11.81 10.23
N GLU A 273 -22.65 -11.72 10.19
CA GLU A 273 -21.89 -11.22 9.04
C GLU A 273 -21.35 -12.35 8.16
N VAL A 274 -21.37 -13.60 8.64
CA VAL A 274 -20.81 -14.75 7.95
C VAL A 274 -21.92 -15.63 7.34
N ALA A 275 -21.83 -15.84 6.03
CA ALA A 275 -22.77 -16.60 5.22
C ALA A 275 -22.06 -17.55 4.23
N VAL A 276 -22.77 -18.59 3.82
CA VAL A 276 -22.32 -19.47 2.72
C VAL A 276 -22.19 -18.68 1.44
N GLY A 277 -21.14 -18.94 0.66
CA GLY A 277 -20.84 -18.29 -0.61
C GLY A 277 -19.92 -17.08 -0.52
N GLN A 278 -19.61 -16.57 0.68
CA GLN A 278 -18.64 -15.49 0.83
C GLN A 278 -17.23 -15.92 0.43
N ASN A 279 -16.51 -14.98 -0.19
CA ASN A 279 -15.11 -15.14 -0.53
C ASN A 279 -14.25 -15.13 0.73
N VAL A 280 -13.21 -15.95 0.72
CA VAL A 280 -12.28 -16.11 1.83
C VAL A 280 -10.86 -16.20 1.29
N LEU A 281 -9.96 -15.44 1.89
CA LEU A 281 -8.52 -15.63 1.73
C LEU A 281 -8.00 -16.50 2.87
N LEU A 282 -7.73 -17.78 2.59
CA LEU A 282 -7.12 -18.70 3.55
C LEU A 282 -5.61 -18.47 3.61
N LYS A 283 -5.05 -18.49 4.82
CA LYS A 283 -3.62 -18.32 5.10
C LYS A 283 -3.14 -19.48 5.96
N ALA A 284 -2.35 -20.37 5.38
CA ALA A 284 -1.80 -21.55 6.08
C ALA A 284 -0.40 -21.87 5.59
N ALA A 285 0.55 -22.06 6.53
CA ALA A 285 1.94 -22.43 6.24
C ALA A 285 2.64 -21.53 5.18
N GLY A 286 2.35 -20.22 5.20
CA GLY A 286 2.92 -19.26 4.25
C GLY A 286 2.31 -19.33 2.84
N ILE A 287 1.21 -20.05 2.69
CA ILE A 287 0.45 -20.15 1.44
C ILE A 287 -0.89 -19.43 1.63
N ASP A 288 -1.17 -18.55 0.68
CA ASP A 288 -2.43 -17.84 0.57
C ASP A 288 -3.29 -18.47 -0.54
N GLN A 289 -4.53 -18.83 -0.23
CA GLN A 289 -5.45 -19.46 -1.17
C GLN A 289 -6.84 -18.82 -1.10
N GLN A 290 -7.32 -18.30 -2.23
CA GLN A 290 -8.71 -17.86 -2.36
C GLN A 290 -9.66 -19.07 -2.45
N ALA A 291 -10.77 -18.98 -1.74
CA ALA A 291 -11.84 -19.98 -1.73
C ALA A 291 -13.16 -19.34 -1.29
N THR A 292 -14.21 -20.15 -1.14
CA THR A 292 -15.53 -19.71 -0.71
C THR A 292 -16.05 -20.56 0.44
N ILE A 293 -16.78 -19.94 1.38
CA ILE A 293 -17.48 -20.67 2.44
C ILE A 293 -18.48 -21.62 1.80
N SER A 294 -18.28 -22.92 1.98
CA SER A 294 -19.12 -23.97 1.39
C SER A 294 -20.29 -24.32 2.31
N HIS A 295 -20.03 -24.41 3.62
CA HIS A 295 -21.05 -24.77 4.61
C HIS A 295 -20.86 -24.03 5.93
N LEU A 296 -21.98 -23.84 6.63
CA LEU A 296 -22.00 -23.46 8.04
C LEU A 296 -22.61 -24.62 8.84
N LEU A 297 -21.82 -25.21 9.73
CA LEU A 297 -22.22 -26.34 10.56
C LEU A 297 -22.38 -25.90 12.02
N PRO A 298 -23.31 -26.51 12.78
CA PRO A 298 -23.36 -26.33 14.22
C PRO A 298 -22.04 -26.81 14.85
N SER A 299 -21.63 -26.20 15.95
CA SER A 299 -20.49 -26.67 16.73
C SER A 299 -20.67 -28.11 17.22
N PRO A 300 -19.61 -28.90 17.31
CA PRO A 300 -19.60 -30.10 18.14
C PRO A 300 -19.84 -29.75 19.62
N ASP A 301 -20.46 -30.66 20.36
CA ASP A 301 -20.64 -30.62 21.82
C ASP A 301 -21.24 -29.33 22.39
N SER A 302 -22.07 -28.63 21.60
CA SER A 302 -22.69 -27.33 21.99
C SER A 302 -21.67 -26.23 22.31
N ALA A 303 -20.49 -26.27 21.70
CA ALA A 303 -19.52 -25.18 21.86
C ALA A 303 -20.07 -23.84 21.33
N PRO A 304 -19.63 -22.68 21.86
CA PRO A 304 -20.21 -21.39 21.52
C PRO A 304 -19.67 -20.84 20.19
N TYR A 305 -19.72 -21.60 19.10
CA TYR A 305 -19.32 -21.18 17.76
C TYR A 305 -20.07 -21.94 16.64
N THR A 306 -20.01 -21.44 15.42
CA THR A 306 -20.42 -22.14 14.19
C THR A 306 -19.17 -22.49 13.41
N LEU A 307 -19.12 -23.68 12.81
CA LEU A 307 -18.00 -24.06 11.94
C LEU A 307 -18.29 -23.62 10.50
N ALA A 308 -17.47 -22.72 9.96
CA ALA A 308 -17.48 -22.42 8.53
C ALA A 308 -16.49 -23.36 7.82
N ARG A 309 -17.01 -24.21 6.93
CA ARG A 309 -16.19 -25.13 6.12
C ARG A 309 -15.84 -24.51 4.79
N VAL A 310 -14.54 -24.47 4.50
CA VAL A 310 -13.96 -23.99 3.25
C VAL A 310 -13.09 -25.10 2.66
N GLU A 311 -13.28 -25.43 1.39
CA GLU A 311 -12.43 -26.41 0.71
C GLU A 311 -11.05 -25.81 0.42
N VAL A 312 -9.99 -26.58 0.70
CA VAL A 312 -8.59 -26.20 0.51
C VAL A 312 -7.93 -27.17 -0.44
N LYS A 313 -7.27 -26.66 -1.47
CA LYS A 313 -6.59 -27.50 -2.46
C LYS A 313 -5.19 -27.79 -1.95
N ASN A 314 -4.82 -29.06 -1.84
CA ASN A 314 -3.51 -29.46 -1.35
C ASN A 314 -2.62 -30.00 -2.48
N SER A 315 -2.56 -29.26 -3.59
CA SER A 315 -1.90 -29.70 -4.83
C SER A 315 -0.42 -30.02 -4.65
N ASN A 316 0.27 -29.30 -3.77
CA ASN A 316 1.70 -29.53 -3.47
C ASN A 316 1.91 -30.53 -2.33
N SER A 317 0.84 -31.08 -1.75
CA SER A 317 0.88 -31.99 -0.60
C SER A 317 1.67 -31.47 0.62
N THR A 318 1.74 -30.15 0.79
CA THR A 318 2.45 -29.49 1.90
C THR A 318 1.54 -29.30 3.11
N LEU A 319 0.22 -29.25 2.91
CA LEU A 319 -0.75 -29.07 3.98
C LEU A 319 -1.09 -30.42 4.61
N SER A 320 -1.25 -30.42 5.93
CA SER A 320 -1.58 -31.61 6.72
C SER A 320 -2.81 -31.34 7.60
N PRO A 321 -3.64 -32.36 7.87
CA PRO A 321 -4.71 -32.24 8.86
C PRO A 321 -4.16 -31.85 10.25
N GLY A 322 -4.94 -31.07 11.01
CA GLY A 322 -4.56 -30.49 12.29
C GLY A 322 -3.77 -29.19 12.20
N LEU A 323 -3.33 -28.78 11.00
CA LEU A 323 -2.63 -27.51 10.80
C LEU A 323 -3.57 -26.33 11.09
N LEU A 324 -3.10 -25.35 11.85
CA LEU A 324 -3.83 -24.11 12.08
C LEU A 324 -3.92 -23.29 10.79
N VAL A 325 -5.08 -22.67 10.57
CA VAL A 325 -5.36 -21.82 9.42
C VAL A 325 -6.02 -20.53 9.90
N ALA A 326 -5.58 -19.40 9.35
CA ALA A 326 -6.27 -18.13 9.46
C ALA A 326 -7.04 -17.88 8.15
N ALA A 327 -8.10 -17.10 8.24
CA ALA A 327 -8.92 -16.80 7.08
C ALA A 327 -9.51 -15.40 7.18
N ASP A 328 -9.34 -14.61 6.13
CA ASP A 328 -9.99 -13.31 6.00
C ASP A 328 -11.26 -13.50 5.17
N VAL A 329 -12.42 -13.45 5.83
CA VAL A 329 -13.74 -13.59 5.20
C VAL A 329 -14.20 -12.23 4.73
N VAL A 330 -14.54 -12.09 3.44
CA VAL A 330 -15.14 -10.86 2.90
C VAL A 330 -16.58 -10.78 3.38
N VAL A 331 -16.85 -9.86 4.31
CA VAL A 331 -18.18 -9.72 4.93
C VAL A 331 -18.99 -8.58 4.33
N GLU A 332 -18.33 -7.64 3.67
CA GLU A 332 -18.96 -6.51 3.00
C GLU A 332 -18.05 -6.00 1.87
N THR A 333 -18.66 -5.60 0.76
CA THR A 333 -17.98 -4.96 -0.37
C THR A 333 -18.62 -3.60 -0.58
N LEU A 334 -17.80 -2.56 -0.60
CA LEU A 334 -18.23 -1.17 -0.60
C LEU A 334 -17.68 -0.46 -1.83
N ASP A 335 -18.57 -0.06 -2.72
CA ASP A 335 -18.20 0.80 -3.84
C ASP A 335 -18.05 2.24 -3.35
N VAL A 336 -16.88 2.83 -3.59
CA VAL A 336 -16.56 4.22 -3.26
C VAL A 336 -16.29 5.01 -4.55
N PRO A 337 -16.69 6.29 -4.62
CA PRO A 337 -16.55 7.09 -5.83
C PRO A 337 -15.09 7.43 -6.16
N LEU A 338 -14.21 7.43 -5.16
CA LEU A 338 -12.79 7.72 -5.31
C LEU A 338 -11.96 6.88 -4.34
N ALA A 339 -11.03 6.11 -4.88
CA ALA A 339 -10.05 5.34 -4.12
C ALA A 339 -8.66 5.47 -4.74
N VAL A 340 -7.65 5.27 -3.89
CA VAL A 340 -6.24 5.19 -4.30
C VAL A 340 -5.64 3.86 -3.85
N ASP A 341 -4.66 3.39 -4.60
CA ASP A 341 -3.81 2.26 -4.23
C ASP A 341 -3.01 2.60 -2.98
N ASN A 342 -3.03 1.71 -1.99
CA ASN A 342 -2.34 1.90 -0.73
C ASN A 342 -0.83 2.08 -0.90
N ARG A 343 -0.23 1.57 -1.99
CA ARG A 343 1.19 1.77 -2.32
C ARG A 343 1.54 3.23 -2.62
N ALA A 344 0.57 4.01 -3.09
CA ALA A 344 0.76 5.43 -3.36
C ALA A 344 0.77 6.31 -2.12
N LEU A 345 0.17 5.84 -1.02
CA LEU A 345 0.09 6.59 0.22
C LEU A 345 1.48 6.74 0.83
N GLN A 346 1.84 7.98 1.14
CA GLN A 346 3.11 8.33 1.75
C GLN A 346 2.86 9.21 2.96
N SER A 347 3.64 9.01 4.02
CA SER A 347 3.69 9.96 5.14
C SER A 347 4.60 11.12 4.75
N PHE A 348 4.11 12.34 4.91
CA PHE A 348 4.86 13.57 4.70
C PHE A 348 4.52 14.57 5.79
N ARG A 349 5.51 14.92 6.63
CA ARG A 349 5.28 15.66 7.90
C ARG A 349 4.16 14.97 8.71
N ASP A 350 3.12 15.69 9.10
CA ASP A 350 1.98 15.17 9.85
C ASP A 350 0.83 14.64 8.96
N TRP A 351 1.00 14.66 7.63
CA TRP A 351 -0.04 14.28 6.68
C TRP A 351 0.23 12.94 6.01
N THR A 352 -0.86 12.30 5.58
CA THR A 352 -0.81 11.25 4.57
C THR A 352 -1.12 11.87 3.21
N VAL A 353 -0.26 11.60 2.24
CA VAL A 353 -0.27 12.27 0.94
C VAL A 353 -0.15 11.25 -0.19
N VAL A 354 -0.54 11.68 -1.39
CA VAL A 354 -0.10 11.07 -2.66
C VAL A 354 0.67 12.12 -3.47
N PHE A 355 1.39 11.69 -4.49
CA PHE A 355 2.00 12.60 -5.46
C PHE A 355 1.17 12.58 -6.74
N ILE A 356 0.59 13.72 -7.11
CA ILE A 356 -0.10 13.86 -8.40
C ILE A 356 0.90 14.19 -9.50
N GLN A 357 0.61 13.77 -10.73
CA GLN A 357 1.39 14.07 -11.91
C GLN A 357 0.58 14.89 -12.90
N VAL A 358 1.12 16.03 -13.32
CA VAL A 358 0.64 16.81 -14.47
C VAL A 358 1.84 17.11 -15.37
N ASP A 359 1.82 16.54 -16.57
CA ASP A 359 2.98 16.52 -17.48
C ASP A 359 4.24 15.96 -16.79
N ASP A 360 5.34 16.71 -16.77
CA ASP A 360 6.59 16.35 -16.08
C ASP A 360 6.62 16.83 -14.60
N ASN A 361 5.55 17.46 -14.11
CA ASN A 361 5.50 17.99 -12.75
C ASN A 361 4.83 17.00 -11.80
N TYR A 362 5.41 16.88 -10.62
CA TYR A 362 4.93 16.06 -9.52
C TYR A 362 4.71 16.93 -8.29
N GLU A 363 3.56 16.79 -7.65
CA GLU A 363 3.18 17.64 -6.52
C GLU A 363 2.54 16.83 -5.40
N ILE A 364 2.90 17.17 -4.16
CA ILE A 364 2.30 16.60 -2.96
C ILE A 364 0.82 16.96 -2.91
N ARG A 365 -0.01 15.97 -2.63
CA ARG A 365 -1.43 16.17 -2.39
C ARG A 365 -1.85 15.52 -1.06
N PRO A 366 -2.06 16.33 0.00
CA PRO A 366 -2.62 15.84 1.25
C PRO A 366 -4.02 15.27 1.04
N LEU A 367 -4.31 14.15 1.71
CA LEU A 367 -5.58 13.45 1.57
C LEU A 367 -6.30 13.35 2.92
N GLU A 368 -7.61 13.51 2.87
CA GLU A 368 -8.51 13.02 3.91
C GLU A 368 -8.99 11.63 3.50
N LEU A 369 -8.67 10.64 4.32
CA LEU A 369 -8.89 9.23 3.99
C LEU A 369 -10.11 8.69 4.73
N GLY A 370 -10.83 7.81 4.04
CA GLY A 370 -12.00 7.12 4.56
C GLY A 370 -11.69 5.67 4.91
N ARG A 371 -12.56 4.78 4.44
CA ARG A 371 -12.41 3.33 4.64
C ARG A 371 -11.22 2.80 3.85
N SER A 372 -10.65 1.69 4.31
CA SER A 372 -9.47 1.09 3.69
C SER A 372 -9.55 -0.43 3.81
N ASP A 373 -9.01 -1.12 2.81
CA ASP A 373 -8.70 -2.54 2.86
C ASP A 373 -7.20 -2.78 2.64
N GLY A 374 -6.80 -4.02 2.34
CA GLY A 374 -5.40 -4.36 2.12
C GLY A 374 -4.76 -3.73 0.86
N ASN A 375 -5.57 -3.26 -0.08
CA ASN A 375 -5.13 -2.80 -1.41
C ASN A 375 -5.50 -1.35 -1.70
N LEU A 376 -6.71 -0.91 -1.33
CA LEU A 376 -7.27 0.39 -1.66
C LEU A 376 -7.70 1.15 -0.41
N THR A 377 -7.63 2.48 -0.50
CA THR A 377 -8.18 3.41 0.49
C THR A 377 -9.08 4.43 -0.17
N GLU A 378 -10.25 4.65 0.41
CA GLU A 378 -11.21 5.68 0.03
C GLU A 378 -10.61 7.07 0.27
N VAL A 379 -10.81 7.97 -0.69
CA VAL A 379 -10.40 9.36 -0.57
C VAL A 379 -11.65 10.23 -0.41
N LEU A 380 -11.76 10.91 0.73
CA LEU A 380 -12.86 11.81 1.05
C LEU A 380 -12.60 13.22 0.53
N SER A 381 -11.35 13.68 0.59
CA SER A 381 -10.93 14.98 0.07
C SER A 381 -9.44 15.00 -0.29
N GLY A 382 -9.04 16.00 -1.08
CA GLY A 382 -7.65 16.21 -1.51
C GLY A 382 -7.36 15.78 -2.95
N LEU A 383 -8.07 14.80 -3.50
CA LEU A 383 -7.84 14.30 -4.87
C LEU A 383 -9.13 14.38 -5.71
N LYS A 384 -9.00 14.53 -7.03
CA LYS A 384 -10.12 14.53 -7.96
C LYS A 384 -10.12 13.26 -8.82
N ILE A 385 -11.31 12.87 -9.28
CA ILE A 385 -11.45 11.78 -10.27
C ILE A 385 -10.70 12.18 -11.54
N GLY A 386 -9.89 11.26 -12.06
CA GLY A 386 -9.05 11.46 -13.24
C GLY A 386 -7.65 12.02 -12.94
N ASP A 387 -7.38 12.47 -11.71
CA ASP A 387 -6.02 12.88 -11.34
C ASP A 387 -5.08 11.68 -11.46
N ARG A 388 -3.95 11.88 -12.14
CA ARG A 388 -2.89 10.87 -12.21
C ARG A 388 -2.05 10.96 -10.95
N TYR A 389 -1.86 9.85 -10.24
CA TYR A 389 -1.05 9.78 -9.04
C TYR A 389 -0.03 8.65 -9.09
N VAL A 390 1.05 8.81 -8.34
CA VAL A 390 2.20 7.89 -8.35
C VAL A 390 1.96 6.70 -7.44
N VAL A 391 2.05 5.49 -8.00
CA VAL A 391 1.85 4.21 -7.30
C VAL A 391 3.17 3.50 -7.01
N GLU A 392 4.16 3.65 -7.88
CA GLU A 392 5.46 2.99 -7.74
C GLU A 392 6.59 4.02 -7.67
N ASN A 393 7.59 3.73 -6.82
CA ASN A 393 8.80 4.54 -6.64
C ASN A 393 8.56 6.01 -6.25
N SER A 394 7.47 6.30 -5.52
CA SER A 394 7.12 7.63 -5.01
C SER A 394 8.17 8.24 -4.07
N TYR A 395 9.02 7.41 -3.45
CA TYR A 395 10.10 7.86 -2.56
C TYR A 395 11.12 8.78 -3.25
N LEU A 396 11.34 8.63 -4.56
CA LEU A 396 12.27 9.49 -5.32
C LEU A 396 11.74 10.92 -5.42
N ILE A 397 10.43 11.06 -5.63
CA ILE A 397 9.73 12.35 -5.70
C ILE A 397 9.77 13.01 -4.33
N LYS A 398 9.46 12.24 -3.28
CA LYS A 398 9.55 12.72 -1.90
C LYS A 398 10.93 13.27 -1.57
N ALA A 399 11.99 12.51 -1.88
CA ALA A 399 13.36 12.91 -1.58
C ALA A 399 13.77 14.20 -2.32
N ASP A 400 13.35 14.36 -3.57
CA ASP A 400 13.66 15.55 -4.36
C ASP A 400 12.93 16.81 -3.84
N ILE A 401 11.67 16.65 -3.43
CA ILE A 401 10.88 17.71 -2.81
C ILE A 401 11.45 18.11 -1.44
N GLU A 402 11.81 17.16 -0.59
CA GLU A 402 12.42 17.45 0.73
C GLU A 402 13.75 18.19 0.58
N LYS A 403 14.55 17.83 -0.44
CA LYS A 403 15.80 18.51 -0.76
C LYS A 403 15.59 19.96 -1.19
N SER A 404 14.60 20.21 -2.04
CA SER A 404 14.26 21.56 -2.53
C SER A 404 13.63 22.44 -1.45
N GLY A 405 12.88 21.86 -0.51
CA GLY A 405 12.35 22.58 0.65
C GLY A 405 13.44 23.04 1.62
N ALA A 406 14.43 22.19 1.90
CA ALA A 406 15.51 22.50 2.83
C ALA A 406 16.43 23.65 2.36
N SER A 407 16.48 23.96 1.05
CA SER A 407 17.27 25.09 0.54
C SER A 407 16.65 26.46 0.78
N HIS A 408 15.35 26.54 1.11
CA HIS A 408 14.65 27.82 1.33
C HIS A 408 14.58 28.27 2.79
N ASP A 409 14.97 27.42 3.75
CA ASP A 409 14.96 27.71 5.20
C ASP A 409 16.27 28.38 5.71
N HIS A 410 17.10 28.95 4.83
CA HIS A 410 18.42 29.51 5.16
C HIS A 410 18.52 31.03 5.14
#